data_AF-A0A166PM10-F1
#
_entry.id   AF-A0A166PM10-F1
#
_cell.length_a   1.000
_cell.length_b   1.000
_cell.length_c   1.000
_cell.angle_alpha   90.00
_cell.angle_beta   90.00
_cell.angle_gamma   90.00
#
_symmetry.space_group_name_H-M   'P 1'
#
loop_
_entity.id
_entity.type
_entity.pdbx_description
1 polymer ?
#
loop_
_entity_poly.entity_id
_entity_poly.type
_entity_poly.pdbx_seq_one_letter_code
_entity_poly.pdbx_strand_id
1 'polypeptide(L)' 'ISETDPELWVPRDSGALRRAAYAWKNATSKAERDAIFAKFGVRWSELWRLSYYDPIRMLIIDGMHNLFEGLVQFHCR' A
#
# COMPACT_ATOMS: atom_id res chain seq x y z
N ILE A 1 -1.67 6.26 -16.25
CA ILE A 1 -0.85 6.88 -15.19
C ILE A 1 0.16 7.75 -15.94
N SER A 2 -0.22 8.97 -16.30
CA SER A 2 0.55 9.84 -17.20
C SER A 2 0.86 11.21 -16.59
N GLU A 3 0.62 11.36 -15.29
CA GLU A 3 0.74 12.62 -14.57
C GLU A 3 1.71 12.38 -13.42
N THR A 4 2.98 12.68 -13.68
CA THR A 4 4.09 12.55 -12.74
C THR A 4 4.51 13.93 -12.23
N ASP A 5 3.54 14.80 -11.95
CA ASP A 5 3.79 16.09 -11.32
C ASP A 5 4.00 15.88 -9.81
N PRO A 6 5.21 16.13 -9.27
CA PRO A 6 5.50 15.95 -7.86
C PRO A 6 4.73 16.89 -6.94
N GLU A 7 4.25 18.03 -7.44
CA GLU A 7 3.51 19.02 -6.62
C GLU A 7 2.15 18.50 -6.17
N LEU A 8 1.58 17.53 -6.90
CA LEU A 8 0.30 16.89 -6.59
C LEU A 8 0.44 15.74 -5.58
N TRP A 9 1.66 15.38 -5.18
CA TRP A 9 1.92 14.22 -4.33
C TRP A 9 1.69 14.55 -2.86
N VAL A 10 0.45 14.37 -2.41
CA VAL A 10 0.11 14.50 -1.00
C VAL A 10 0.46 13.20 -0.25
N PRO A 11 1.20 13.27 0.87
CA PRO A 11 1.43 12.11 1.73
C PRO A 11 0.11 11.48 2.16
N ARG A 12 0.03 10.15 2.09
CA ARG A 12 -1.14 9.43 2.59
C ARG A 12 -1.22 9.52 4.11
N ASP A 13 -2.43 9.45 4.67
CA ASP A 13 -2.64 9.33 6.12
C ASP A 13 -2.65 7.86 6.54
N SER A 14 -1.71 7.46 7.41
CA SER A 14 -1.62 6.10 7.93
C SER A 14 -2.85 5.71 8.77
N GLY A 15 -3.45 6.68 9.47
CA GLY A 15 -4.70 6.48 10.22
C GLY A 15 -5.88 6.16 9.31
N ALA A 16 -6.03 6.90 8.21
CA ALA A 16 -7.04 6.64 7.18
C ALA A 16 -6.86 5.26 6.53
N LEU A 17 -5.62 4.87 6.22
CA LEU A 17 -5.34 3.55 5.68
C LEU A 17 -5.67 2.43 6.68
N ARG A 18 -5.34 2.62 7.96
CA ARG A 18 -5.70 1.65 9.01
C ARG A 18 -7.21 1.49 9.09
N ARG A 19 -7.98 2.58 9.13
CA ARG A 19 -9.45 2.53 9.11
C ARG A 19 -9.99 1.80 7.88
N ALA A 20 -9.44 2.10 6.70
CA ALA A 20 -9.83 1.43 5.45
C ALA A 20 -9.47 -0.06 5.45
N ALA A 21 -8.35 -0.47 6.02
CA ALA A 21 -7.97 -1.88 6.16
C ALA A 21 -8.93 -2.66 7.07
N TYR A 22 -9.34 -2.07 8.20
CA TYR A 22 -10.37 -2.66 9.07
C TYR A 22 -11.75 -2.70 8.39
N ALA A 23 -12.12 -1.65 7.64
CA ALA A 23 -13.33 -1.66 6.84
C ALA A 23 -13.30 -2.78 5.78
N TRP A 24 -12.18 -2.97 5.10
CA TRP A 24 -11.98 -4.06 4.14
C TRP A 24 -12.11 -5.44 4.80
N LYS A 25 -11.57 -5.60 6.01
CA LYS A 25 -11.70 -6.84 6.81
C LYS A 25 -13.15 -7.16 7.14
N ASN A 26 -13.90 -6.13 7.58
CA ASN A 26 -15.27 -6.27 8.05
C ASN A 26 -16.29 -6.28 6.90
N ALA A 27 -15.90 -5.87 5.70
CA ALA A 27 -16.72 -5.96 4.50
C ALA A 27 -17.13 -7.42 4.25
N THR A 28 -18.43 -7.61 4.02
CA THR A 28 -19.06 -8.94 3.84
C THR A 28 -19.05 -9.37 2.38
N SER A 29 -19.00 -8.43 1.44
CA SER A 29 -19.01 -8.71 0.01
C SER A 29 -17.66 -8.48 -0.65
N LYS A 30 -17.38 -9.25 -1.71
CA LYS A 30 -16.21 -9.03 -2.56
C LYS A 30 -16.26 -7.67 -3.26
N ALA A 31 -17.44 -7.25 -3.72
CA ALA A 31 -17.62 -5.96 -4.38
C ALA A 31 -17.24 -4.78 -3.47
N GLU A 32 -17.61 -4.83 -2.19
CA GLU A 32 -17.25 -3.80 -1.21
C GLU A 32 -15.74 -3.79 -0.92
N ARG A 33 -15.13 -4.98 -0.79
CA ARG A 33 -13.67 -5.12 -0.68
C ARG A 33 -12.94 -4.54 -1.88
N ASP A 34 -13.43 -4.81 -3.08
CA ASP A 34 -12.84 -4.31 -4.33
C ASP A 34 -13.03 -2.79 -4.45
N ALA A 35 -14.17 -2.23 -4.02
CA ALA A 35 -14.39 -0.78 -3.97
C ALA A 35 -13.48 -0.07 -2.96
N ILE A 36 -13.31 -0.64 -1.76
CA ILE A 36 -12.37 -0.11 -0.76
C ILE A 36 -10.94 -0.17 -1.29
N PHE A 37 -10.56 -1.27 -1.94
CA PHE A 37 -9.24 -1.40 -2.55
C PHE A 37 -9.04 -0.41 -3.70
N ALA A 38 -10.03 -0.21 -4.57
CA ALA A 38 -9.94 0.78 -5.64
C ALA A 38 -9.78 2.21 -5.12
N LYS A 39 -10.42 2.55 -4.00
CA LYS A 39 -10.35 3.90 -3.40
C LYS A 39 -9.07 4.12 -2.59
N PHE A 40 -8.69 3.17 -1.75
CA PHE A 40 -7.61 3.35 -0.77
C PHE A 40 -6.33 2.59 -1.10
N GLY A 41 -6.40 1.58 -1.97
CA GLY A 41 -5.27 0.74 -2.35
C GLY A 41 -4.82 -0.24 -1.25
N VAL A 42 -5.66 -0.46 -0.22
CA VAL A 42 -5.27 -1.21 0.99
C VAL A 42 -6.12 -2.46 1.19
N ARG A 43 -5.50 -3.51 1.74
CA ARG A 43 -6.16 -4.75 2.19
C ARG A 43 -5.85 -5.01 3.65
N TRP A 44 -6.68 -5.86 4.29
CA TRP A 44 -6.39 -6.34 5.63
C TRP A 44 -5.16 -7.25 5.64
N SER A 45 -4.35 -7.09 6.67
CA SER A 45 -3.25 -7.97 7.07
C SER A 45 -3.13 -7.90 8.59
N GLU A 46 -2.54 -8.93 9.21
CA GLU A 46 -2.35 -8.95 10.66
C GLU A 46 -1.36 -7.86 11.15
N LEU A 47 -0.54 -7.31 10.25
CA LEU A 47 0.38 -6.20 10.54
C LEU A 47 -0.36 -4.95 11.03
N TRP A 48 -1.61 -4.72 10.60
CA TRP A 48 -2.43 -3.59 11.04
C TRP A 48 -2.82 -3.62 12.53
N ARG A 49 -2.58 -4.74 13.23
CA ARG A 49 -2.75 -4.82 14.70
C ARG A 49 -1.58 -4.19 15.46
N LEU A 50 -0.42 -4.09 14.84
CA LEU A 50 0.79 -3.59 15.49
C LEU A 50 0.68 -2.07 15.63
N SER A 51 0.80 -1.56 16.86
CA SER A 51 0.66 -0.12 17.16
C SER A 51 1.66 0.73 16.37
N TYR A 52 2.86 0.20 16.19
CA TYR A 52 3.96 0.85 15.47
C TYR A 52 3.88 0.72 13.95
N TYR A 53 3.04 -0.17 13.40
CA TYR A 53 3.04 -0.43 11.96
C TYR A 53 2.45 0.74 11.18
N ASP A 54 3.29 1.35 10.34
CA ASP A 54 2.94 2.40 9.39
C ASP A 54 3.50 2.04 8.01
N PRO A 55 2.67 1.54 7.08
CA PRO A 55 3.15 1.11 5.78
C PRO A 55 3.70 2.27 4.93
N ILE A 56 3.36 3.53 5.21
CA ILE A 56 3.87 4.66 4.42
C ILE A 56 5.33 4.93 4.79
N ARG A 57 5.67 4.77 6.07
CA ARG A 57 7.03 4.96 6.59
C ARG A 57 7.87 3.70 6.54
N MET A 58 7.22 2.54 6.49
CA MET A 58 7.85 1.21 6.54
C MET A 58 7.79 0.46 5.21
N LEU A 59 7.33 1.11 4.12
CA LEU A 59 7.56 0.61 2.76
C LEU A 59 9.04 0.78 2.42
N ILE A 60 9.89 0.03 3.09
CA ILE A 60 11.24 -0.20 2.60
C ILE A 60 11.02 -1.05 1.35
N ILE A 61 11.10 -0.40 0.19
CA ILE A 61 11.42 -1.10 -1.05
C ILE A 61 12.77 -1.75 -0.73
N ASP A 62 12.74 -3.04 -0.39
CA ASP A 62 13.97 -3.75 -0.08
C ASP A 62 14.76 -3.86 -1.38
N GLY A 63 15.61 -2.85 -1.59
CA GLY A 63 16.52 -2.80 -2.72
C GLY A 63 17.40 -4.04 -2.75
N MET A 64 17.69 -4.66 -1.60
CA MET A 64 18.43 -5.91 -1.58
C MET A 64 17.59 -7.05 -2.15
N HIS A 65 16.36 -7.24 -1.71
CA HIS A 65 15.51 -8.29 -2.27
C HIS A 65 15.24 -8.08 -3.77
N ASN A 66 14.93 -6.85 -4.21
CA ASN A 66 14.74 -6.55 -5.64
C ASN A 66 16.02 -6.69 -6.49
N LEU A 67 17.19 -6.43 -5.90
CA LEU A 67 18.49 -6.62 -6.56
C LEU A 67 18.84 -8.10 -6.67
N PHE A 68 18.63 -8.89 -5.61
CA PHE A 68 18.91 -10.33 -5.57
C PHE A 68 17.90 -11.17 -6.36
N GLU A 69 16.64 -10.76 -6.43
CA GLU A 69 15.60 -11.36 -7.29
C GLU A 69 15.76 -10.97 -8.78
N GLY A 70 16.78 -10.18 -9.13
CA GLY A 70 17.10 -9.81 -10.52
C GLY A 70 16.13 -8.81 -11.17
N LEU A 71 15.15 -8.29 -10.41
CA LEU A 71 14.15 -7.35 -10.91
C LEU A 71 14.78 -6.03 -11.38
N VAL A 72 15.83 -5.57 -10.70
CA VAL A 72 16.59 -4.37 -11.10
C VAL A 72 17.25 -4.59 -12.46
N GLN A 73 17.85 -5.77 -12.70
CA GLN A 73 18.51 -6.08 -13.96
C GLN A 73 17.52 -6.15 -15.14
N PHE A 74 16.28 -6.58 -14.87
CA PHE A 74 15.24 -6.68 -15.89
C PHE A 74 14.64 -5.31 -16.29
N HIS A 75 14.58 -4.36 -15.36
CA HIS A 75 13.89 -3.07 -15.57
C HIS A 75 14.83 -1.88 -15.82
N CYS A 76 16.11 -1.97 -15.47
CA CYS A 76 17.09 -0.87 -15.62
C CYS A 76 18.12 -1.11 -16.73
N ARG A 77 17.70 -1.69 -17.85
CA ARG A 77 18.52 -1.75 -19.08
C ARG A 77 18.43 -0.48 -19.89
#